data_AF-A0A4V1RK44-F1
#
_entry.id   AF-A0A4V1RK44-F1
#
_cell.length_a   1.000
_cell.length_b   1.000
_cell.length_c   1.000
_cell.angle_alpha   90.00
_cell.angle_beta   90.00
_cell.angle_gamma   90.00
#
_symmetry.space_group_name_H-M   'P 1'
#
loop_
_entity.id
_entity.type
_entity.pdbx_description
1 polymer ?
#
loop_
_entity_poly.entity_id
_entity_poly.type
_entity_poly.pdbx_seq_one_letter_code
_entity_poly.pdbx_strand_id
1 'polypeptide(L)'
;MSEQNGTTSAPERATYPGLFDLVIERRQAAWDAGLYYDPWTDLTRRTGVNLEFRNGGPYEDWKDPWGLTNFNDLDVTLRFGLTEWQLRSTLAHELVHLDRGPRADHTSEAVDENRTNRLAAQRMIDPVVFDKIMELGNGKPNRWVINHALGVDLGLFRHYRGWRKTCKESTAMKAFEASRTKTPWPAPWVYKLVQKHPGNWPYMENAIAAAESAARA
;
A
#
# COMPACT_ATOMS: atom_id res chain seq x y z
N MET A 1 -29.56 -7.95 16.32
CA MET A 1 -29.89 -6.58 15.90
C MET A 1 -29.15 -6.32 14.61
N SER A 2 -29.89 -6.12 13.52
CA SER A 2 -29.38 -5.99 12.15
C SER A 2 -28.99 -4.54 11.91
N GLU A 3 -27.70 -4.24 11.84
CA GLU A 3 -27.26 -2.94 11.32
C GLU A 3 -27.22 -3.02 9.79
N GLN A 4 -27.97 -2.11 9.22
CA GLN A 4 -28.27 -1.98 7.81
C GLN A 4 -27.00 -1.70 7.02
N ASN A 5 -26.86 -2.39 5.88
CA ASN A 5 -26.01 -1.97 4.77
C ASN A 5 -26.30 -0.49 4.47
N GLY A 6 -25.37 0.38 4.87
CA GLY A 6 -25.46 1.81 4.65
C GLY A 6 -25.50 2.10 3.16
N THR A 7 -26.71 2.28 2.62
CA THR A 7 -26.94 3.15 1.47
C THR A 7 -26.24 4.46 1.75
N THR A 8 -25.17 4.74 1.01
CA THR A 8 -24.48 6.03 0.97
C THR A 8 -25.53 7.11 0.86
N SER A 9 -25.67 7.89 1.93
CA SER A 9 -26.64 8.96 1.95
C SER A 9 -26.26 9.97 0.85
N ALA A 10 -27.25 10.38 0.07
CA ALA A 10 -27.15 11.41 -0.96
C ALA A 10 -26.51 12.77 -0.56
N PRO A 11 -26.37 13.19 0.72
CA PRO A 11 -25.77 14.49 1.05
C PRO A 11 -24.30 14.64 0.66
N GLU A 12 -23.50 13.57 0.61
CA GLU A 12 -22.04 13.71 0.41
C GLU A 12 -21.64 14.01 -1.05
N ARG A 13 -22.41 13.51 -2.03
CA ARG A 13 -22.22 13.87 -3.44
C ARG A 13 -22.55 15.33 -3.73
N ALA A 14 -23.53 15.89 -3.04
CA ALA A 14 -24.00 17.25 -3.25
C ALA A 14 -22.97 18.33 -2.85
N THR A 15 -22.04 17.99 -1.95
CA THR A 15 -21.05 18.95 -1.44
C THR A 15 -19.92 19.23 -2.44
N TYR A 16 -19.64 18.32 -3.40
CA TYR A 16 -18.53 18.47 -4.34
C TYR A 16 -18.80 17.89 -5.75
N PRO A 17 -19.87 18.31 -6.45
CA PRO A 17 -20.31 17.69 -7.71
C PRO A 17 -19.22 17.68 -8.80
N GLY A 18 -18.51 18.80 -9.01
CA GLY A 18 -17.44 18.85 -10.02
C GLY A 18 -16.14 18.15 -9.64
N LEU A 19 -15.91 17.90 -8.35
CA LEU A 19 -14.73 17.15 -7.89
C LEU A 19 -14.96 15.65 -8.07
N PHE A 20 -16.18 15.20 -7.83
CA PHE A 20 -16.56 13.80 -7.84
C PHE A 20 -16.33 13.20 -9.24
N ASP A 21 -16.85 13.86 -10.26
CA ASP A 21 -16.74 13.40 -11.65
C ASP A 21 -15.30 13.55 -12.16
N LEU A 22 -14.64 14.67 -11.85
CA LEU A 22 -13.23 14.88 -12.23
C LEU A 22 -12.29 13.86 -11.57
N VAL A 23 -12.50 13.55 -10.30
CA VAL A 23 -11.69 12.57 -9.56
C VAL A 23 -11.99 11.17 -10.03
N ILE A 24 -13.26 10.79 -10.25
CA ILE A 24 -13.59 9.45 -10.71
C ILE A 24 -13.14 9.22 -12.15
N GLU A 25 -13.39 10.15 -13.07
CA GLU A 25 -12.96 10.03 -14.47
C GLU A 25 -11.45 10.04 -14.59
N ARG A 26 -10.75 10.97 -13.91
CA ARG A 26 -9.29 10.99 -13.94
C ARG A 26 -8.70 9.81 -13.17
N ARG A 27 -9.31 9.36 -12.07
CA ARG A 27 -8.86 8.17 -11.35
C ARG A 27 -9.00 6.95 -12.22
N GLN A 28 -10.17 6.70 -12.80
CA GLN A 28 -10.39 5.53 -13.64
C GLN A 28 -9.47 5.56 -14.85
N ALA A 29 -9.37 6.69 -15.56
CA ALA A 29 -8.46 6.82 -16.70
C ALA A 29 -6.98 6.66 -16.31
N ALA A 30 -6.54 7.22 -15.19
CA ALA A 30 -5.17 7.06 -14.71
C ALA A 30 -4.92 5.67 -14.13
N TRP A 31 -5.92 5.01 -13.58
CA TRP A 31 -5.85 3.61 -13.17
C TRP A 31 -5.71 2.69 -14.38
N ASP A 32 -6.56 2.88 -15.39
CA ASP A 32 -6.54 2.14 -16.65
C ASP A 32 -5.24 2.38 -17.41
N ALA A 33 -4.67 3.58 -17.31
CA ALA A 33 -3.37 3.93 -17.87
C ALA A 33 -2.18 3.46 -17.00
N GLY A 34 -2.40 2.77 -15.87
CA GLY A 34 -1.33 2.29 -14.99
C GLY A 34 -0.52 3.42 -14.33
N LEU A 35 -1.11 4.61 -14.18
CA LEU A 35 -0.48 5.79 -13.62
C LEU A 35 -0.49 5.81 -12.09
N TYR A 36 -1.38 5.05 -11.46
CA TYR A 36 -1.35 4.83 -10.01
C TYR A 36 -0.60 3.55 -9.66
N TYR A 37 0.10 3.60 -8.52
CA TYR A 37 0.61 2.39 -7.91
C TYR A 37 -0.56 1.53 -7.44
N ASP A 38 -0.61 0.29 -7.93
CA ASP A 38 -1.58 -0.70 -7.51
C ASP A 38 -0.85 -1.85 -6.77
N PRO A 39 -1.05 -1.99 -5.45
CA PRO A 39 -0.35 -3.01 -4.67
C PRO A 39 -0.74 -4.43 -5.08
N TRP A 40 -1.92 -4.64 -5.65
CA TRP A 40 -2.31 -5.95 -6.18
C TRP A 40 -1.51 -6.31 -7.43
N THR A 41 -1.39 -5.39 -8.37
CA THR A 41 -0.53 -5.55 -9.55
C THR A 41 0.95 -5.65 -9.17
N ASP A 42 1.42 -4.94 -8.13
CA ASP A 42 2.79 -5.11 -7.64
C ASP A 42 3.00 -6.53 -7.08
N LEU A 43 2.06 -7.02 -6.26
CA LEU A 43 2.10 -8.39 -5.74
C LEU A 43 2.14 -9.44 -6.87
N THR A 44 1.32 -9.33 -7.91
CA THR A 44 1.32 -10.33 -9.01
C THR A 44 2.62 -10.36 -9.80
N ARG A 45 3.41 -9.28 -9.76
CA ARG A 45 4.75 -9.21 -10.37
C ARG A 45 5.85 -9.77 -9.47
N ARG A 46 5.57 -10.00 -8.19
CA ARG A 46 6.52 -10.53 -7.20
C ARG A 46 6.38 -12.04 -7.13
N THR A 47 7.02 -12.70 -8.07
CA THR A 47 7.13 -14.16 -8.09
C THR A 47 7.67 -14.67 -6.75
N GLY A 48 7.06 -15.74 -6.24
CA GLY A 48 7.46 -16.38 -4.98
C GLY A 48 6.95 -15.72 -3.70
N VAL A 49 6.23 -14.59 -3.79
CA VAL A 49 5.52 -14.02 -2.64
C VAL A 49 4.12 -14.63 -2.58
N ASN A 50 3.76 -15.24 -1.45
CA ASN A 50 2.40 -15.74 -1.26
C ASN A 50 1.53 -14.71 -0.55
N LEU A 51 0.24 -14.71 -0.87
CA LEU A 51 -0.76 -13.93 -0.17
C LEU A 51 -1.72 -14.86 0.53
N GLU A 52 -1.87 -14.67 1.83
CA GLU A 52 -2.82 -15.40 2.66
C GLU A 52 -3.83 -14.44 3.29
N PHE A 53 -5.05 -14.93 3.49
CA PHE A 53 -6.04 -14.25 4.31
C PHE A 53 -6.28 -15.05 5.58
N ARG A 54 -6.08 -14.41 6.73
CA ARG A 54 -6.37 -15.02 8.02
C ARG A 54 -7.67 -14.50 8.59
N ASN A 55 -8.48 -15.40 9.12
CA ASN A 55 -9.58 -15.01 9.98
C ASN A 55 -8.94 -14.51 11.27
N GLY A 56 -9.00 -13.19 11.51
CA GLY A 56 -9.00 -12.75 12.90
C GLY A 56 -10.23 -13.40 13.54
N GLY A 57 -10.09 -14.01 14.71
CA GLY A 57 -11.27 -14.46 15.45
C GLY A 57 -12.32 -13.33 15.54
N PRO A 58 -13.59 -13.65 15.80
CA PRO A 58 -14.65 -12.65 15.84
C PRO A 58 -14.30 -11.60 16.90
N TYR A 59 -13.81 -10.43 16.47
CA TYR A 59 -13.69 -9.19 17.23
C TYR A 59 -12.91 -9.17 18.57
N GLU A 60 -12.37 -10.27 19.10
CA GLU A 60 -11.99 -10.32 20.52
C GLU A 60 -10.52 -10.09 20.89
N ASP A 61 -9.60 -9.97 19.94
CA ASP A 61 -8.26 -9.44 20.25
C ASP A 61 -7.84 -8.38 19.23
N TRP A 62 -8.09 -7.11 19.57
CA TRP A 62 -7.56 -5.93 18.87
C TRP A 62 -6.02 -5.88 18.81
N LYS A 63 -5.34 -6.92 19.32
CA LYS A 63 -3.89 -7.11 19.27
C LYS A 63 -3.39 -7.64 17.93
N ASP A 64 -4.23 -8.28 17.13
CA ASP A 64 -3.79 -8.85 15.86
C ASP A 64 -3.63 -7.76 14.78
N PRO A 65 -2.44 -7.66 14.15
CA PRO A 65 -2.19 -6.64 13.14
C PRO A 65 -3.02 -6.90 11.87
N TRP A 66 -3.32 -5.82 11.13
CA TRP A 66 -4.11 -5.89 9.90
C TRP A 66 -3.38 -6.65 8.79
N GLY A 67 -2.05 -6.58 8.78
CA GLY A 67 -1.16 -7.30 7.90
C GLY A 67 0.01 -7.92 8.68
N LEU A 68 0.70 -8.87 8.08
CA LEU A 68 1.96 -9.40 8.58
C LEU A 68 2.81 -9.88 7.40
N THR A 69 4.10 -9.58 7.45
CA THR A 69 5.10 -10.09 6.50
C THR A 69 5.96 -11.16 7.18
N ASN A 70 5.95 -12.39 6.66
CA ASN A 70 6.89 -13.43 7.03
C ASN A 70 8.06 -13.45 6.03
N PHE A 71 9.22 -12.97 6.48
CA PHE A 71 10.40 -12.88 5.62
C PHE A 71 10.98 -14.24 5.24
N ASN A 72 10.82 -15.28 6.05
CA ASN A 72 11.45 -16.59 5.79
C ASN A 72 10.77 -17.32 4.63
N ASP A 73 9.44 -17.21 4.59
CA ASP A 73 8.58 -17.92 3.65
C ASP A 73 8.08 -17.02 2.51
N LEU A 74 8.38 -15.71 2.59
CA LEU A 74 7.91 -14.67 1.66
C LEU A 74 6.38 -14.55 1.63
N ASP A 75 5.74 -14.74 2.78
CA ASP A 75 4.29 -14.64 2.88
C ASP A 75 3.87 -13.25 3.35
N VAL A 76 2.83 -12.72 2.71
CA VAL A 76 2.05 -11.59 3.20
C VAL A 76 0.71 -12.13 3.67
N THR A 77 0.39 -11.93 4.94
CA THR A 77 -0.93 -12.28 5.48
C THR A 77 -1.75 -11.02 5.69
N LEU A 78 -2.97 -10.98 5.17
CA LEU A 78 -3.95 -9.93 5.42
C LEU A 78 -5.09 -10.44 6.30
N ARG A 79 -5.65 -9.57 7.14
CA ARG A 79 -6.81 -9.91 7.97
C ARG A 79 -8.12 -9.86 7.16
N PHE A 80 -8.99 -10.84 7.33
CA PHE A 80 -10.36 -10.79 6.81
C PHE A 80 -11.18 -9.65 7.42
N GLY A 81 -12.21 -9.19 6.69
CA GLY A 81 -13.14 -8.15 7.15
C GLY A 81 -12.63 -6.71 7.02
N LEU A 82 -11.44 -6.52 6.45
CA LEU A 82 -10.96 -5.19 6.06
C LEU A 82 -11.73 -4.67 4.83
N THR A 83 -12.02 -3.37 4.81
CA THR A 83 -12.57 -2.70 3.62
C THR A 83 -11.54 -2.68 2.48
N GLU A 84 -11.99 -2.45 1.25
CA GLU A 84 -11.10 -2.35 0.07
C GLU A 84 -9.91 -1.40 0.31
N TRP A 85 -10.18 -0.20 0.86
CA TRP A 85 -9.16 0.82 1.12
C TRP A 85 -8.14 0.39 2.18
N GLN A 86 -8.60 -0.34 3.19
CA GLN A 86 -7.74 -0.90 4.22
C GLN A 86 -6.89 -2.02 3.64
N LEU A 87 -7.47 -2.95 2.88
CA LEU A 87 -6.72 -4.02 2.21
C LEU A 87 -5.63 -3.47 1.31
N ARG A 88 -5.94 -2.47 0.48
CA ARG A 88 -4.96 -1.81 -0.39
C ARG A 88 -3.83 -1.17 0.40
N SER A 89 -4.16 -0.43 1.45
CA SER A 89 -3.17 0.29 2.26
C SER A 89 -2.29 -0.67 3.05
N THR A 90 -2.89 -1.71 3.64
CA THR A 90 -2.17 -2.77 4.36
C THR A 90 -1.28 -3.55 3.41
N LEU A 91 -1.76 -3.98 2.24
CA LEU A 91 -0.91 -4.69 1.29
C LEU A 91 0.28 -3.81 0.82
N ALA A 92 0.03 -2.55 0.51
CA ALA A 92 1.12 -1.62 0.15
C ALA A 92 2.17 -1.48 1.27
N HIS A 93 1.72 -1.52 2.54
CA HIS A 93 2.59 -1.52 3.71
C HIS A 93 3.42 -2.80 3.81
N GLU A 94 2.81 -3.99 3.70
CA GLU A 94 3.54 -5.26 3.75
C GLU A 94 4.52 -5.42 2.59
N LEU A 95 4.17 -4.98 1.38
CA LEU A 95 5.09 -4.97 0.25
C LEU A 95 6.31 -4.06 0.48
N VAL A 96 6.17 -2.99 1.26
CA VAL A 96 7.31 -2.17 1.70
C VAL A 96 8.17 -2.92 2.70
N HIS A 97 7.59 -3.69 3.64
CA HIS A 97 8.37 -4.56 4.50
C HIS A 97 9.20 -5.53 3.66
N LEU A 98 8.58 -6.22 2.70
CA LEU A 98 9.28 -7.11 1.79
C LEU A 98 10.38 -6.41 0.98
N ASP A 99 10.22 -5.17 0.55
CA ASP A 99 11.30 -4.48 -0.17
C ASP A 99 12.49 -4.14 0.73
N ARG A 100 12.21 -3.79 1.98
CA ARG A 100 13.23 -3.38 2.97
C ARG A 100 13.95 -4.57 3.60
N GLY A 101 13.27 -5.70 3.69
CA GLY A 101 13.74 -6.88 4.41
C GLY A 101 13.53 -6.76 5.93
N PRO A 102 14.01 -7.76 6.68
CA PRO A 102 13.83 -7.82 8.13
C PRO A 102 14.44 -6.60 8.83
N ARG A 103 13.80 -6.18 9.92
CA ARG A 103 14.26 -5.08 10.77
C ARG A 103 15.69 -5.34 11.24
N ALA A 104 16.54 -4.31 11.19
CA ALA A 104 17.87 -4.37 11.78
C ALA A 104 17.80 -4.32 13.32
N ASP A 105 18.64 -5.09 14.01
CA ASP A 105 18.59 -5.32 15.47
C ASP A 105 18.60 -4.05 16.35
N HIS A 106 19.11 -2.94 15.83
CA HIS A 106 19.27 -1.67 16.55
C HIS A 106 18.15 -0.65 16.30
N THR A 107 17.16 -0.96 15.46
CA THR A 107 16.03 -0.05 15.18
C THR A 107 14.83 -0.44 16.04
N SER A 108 14.19 0.53 16.70
CA SER A 108 12.95 0.25 17.44
C SER A 108 11.81 -0.09 16.48
N GLU A 109 10.90 -0.97 16.91
CA GLU A 109 9.73 -1.38 16.13
C GLU A 109 8.90 -0.19 15.65
N ALA A 110 8.59 0.73 16.56
CA ALA A 110 7.80 1.92 16.23
C ALA A 110 8.47 2.81 15.17
N VAL A 111 9.80 2.90 15.15
CA VAL A 111 10.51 3.68 14.13
C VAL A 111 10.47 2.96 12.78
N ASP A 112 10.63 1.63 12.79
CA ASP A 112 10.57 0.82 11.59
C ASP A 112 9.18 0.86 10.94
N GLU A 113 8.14 0.68 11.74
CA GLU A 113 6.72 0.77 11.36
C GLU A 113 6.34 2.13 10.80
N ASN A 114 6.75 3.22 11.48
CA ASN A 114 6.50 4.58 10.99
C ASN A 114 7.20 4.84 9.65
N ARG A 115 8.40 4.28 9.47
CA ARG A 115 9.13 4.38 8.20
C ARG A 115 8.43 3.58 7.11
N THR A 116 7.95 2.36 7.38
CA THR A 116 7.17 1.56 6.42
C THR A 116 5.91 2.30 6.02
N ASN A 117 5.12 2.77 6.99
CA ASN A 117 3.90 3.53 6.73
C ASN A 117 4.15 4.76 5.85
N ARG A 118 5.21 5.52 6.11
CA ARG A 118 5.59 6.67 5.28
C ARG A 118 5.90 6.25 3.83
N LEU A 119 6.70 5.21 3.65
CA LEU A 119 7.09 4.73 2.32
C LEU A 119 5.90 4.16 1.54
N ALA A 120 5.02 3.42 2.21
CA ALA A 120 3.78 2.92 1.62
C ALA A 120 2.85 4.08 1.20
N ALA A 121 2.76 5.12 2.04
CA ALA A 121 1.98 6.29 1.72
C ALA A 121 2.57 7.07 0.53
N GLN A 122 3.89 7.19 0.45
CA GLN A 122 4.60 7.79 -0.68
C GLN A 122 4.42 7.01 -1.98
N ARG A 123 4.20 5.70 -1.92
CA ARG A 123 3.84 4.87 -3.09
C ARG A 123 2.43 5.12 -3.56
N MET A 124 1.49 5.13 -2.63
CA MET A 124 0.05 5.13 -2.93
C MET A 124 -0.49 6.52 -3.28
N ILE A 125 0.01 7.57 -2.63
CA ILE A 125 -0.59 8.90 -2.71
C ILE A 125 0.18 9.80 -3.68
N ASP A 126 -0.49 10.11 -4.79
CA ASP A 126 -0.04 11.13 -5.73
C ASP A 126 -0.04 12.52 -5.05
N PRO A 127 1.09 13.25 -5.05
CA PRO A 127 1.19 14.55 -4.40
C PRO A 127 0.25 15.61 -4.97
N VAL A 128 0.03 15.63 -6.29
CA VAL A 128 -0.84 16.60 -6.97
C VAL A 128 -2.29 16.35 -6.59
N VAL A 129 -2.72 15.10 -6.58
CA VAL A 129 -4.08 14.72 -6.17
C VAL A 129 -4.29 15.03 -4.69
N PHE A 130 -3.31 14.72 -3.84
CA PHE A 130 -3.36 15.05 -2.42
C PHE A 130 -3.54 16.56 -2.19
N ASP A 131 -2.72 17.40 -2.84
CA ASP A 131 -2.77 18.84 -2.66
C ASP A 131 -4.13 19.40 -3.13
N LYS A 132 -4.69 18.86 -4.23
CA LYS A 132 -6.02 19.26 -4.69
C LYS A 132 -7.14 18.87 -3.72
N ILE A 133 -7.09 17.68 -3.14
CA ILE A 133 -8.05 17.24 -2.12
C ILE A 133 -7.95 18.13 -0.87
N MET A 134 -6.74 18.49 -0.47
CA MET A 134 -6.52 19.37 0.69
C MET A 134 -7.03 20.79 0.45
N GLU A 135 -6.79 21.35 -0.74
CA GLU A 135 -7.33 22.66 -1.16
C GLU A 135 -8.86 22.66 -1.08
N LEU A 136 -9.52 21.69 -1.71
CA LEU A 136 -10.98 21.61 -1.79
C LEU A 136 -11.63 21.29 -0.45
N GLY A 137 -10.96 20.50 0.39
CA GLY A 137 -11.40 20.22 1.74
C GLY A 137 -11.05 21.30 2.78
N ASN A 138 -10.51 22.46 2.36
CA ASN A 138 -10.02 23.52 3.25
C ASN A 138 -9.10 22.97 4.36
N GLY A 139 -8.16 22.09 3.98
CA GLY A 139 -7.23 21.41 4.87
C GLY A 139 -7.83 20.27 5.72
N LYS A 140 -9.13 19.97 5.57
CA LYS A 140 -9.87 18.93 6.31
C LYS A 140 -10.78 18.13 5.37
N PRO A 141 -10.23 17.38 4.40
CA PRO A 141 -11.02 16.57 3.49
C PRO A 141 -11.82 15.50 4.26
N ASN A 142 -13.02 15.17 3.77
CA ASN A 142 -13.83 14.11 4.36
C ASN A 142 -13.23 12.73 4.08
N ARG A 143 -13.58 11.74 4.91
CA ARG A 143 -13.07 10.36 4.76
C ARG A 143 -13.45 9.74 3.42
N TRP A 144 -14.65 10.04 2.92
CA TRP A 144 -15.13 9.52 1.66
C TRP A 144 -14.23 9.93 0.48
N VAL A 145 -13.92 11.23 0.36
CA VAL A 145 -13.03 11.75 -0.70
C VAL A 145 -11.64 11.15 -0.56
N ILE A 146 -11.08 11.05 0.65
CA ILE A 146 -9.78 10.41 0.87
C ILE A 146 -9.78 8.98 0.31
N ASN A 147 -10.75 8.18 0.74
CA ASN A 147 -10.86 6.79 0.35
C ASN A 147 -11.03 6.62 -1.17
N HIS A 148 -11.96 7.37 -1.78
CA HIS A 148 -12.31 7.17 -3.17
C HIS A 148 -11.39 7.90 -4.16
N ALA A 149 -10.78 9.01 -3.77
CA ALA A 149 -9.87 9.75 -4.65
C ALA A 149 -8.45 9.18 -4.62
N LEU A 150 -7.97 8.79 -3.43
CA LEU A 150 -6.60 8.29 -3.25
C LEU A 150 -6.53 6.76 -3.19
N GLY A 151 -7.65 6.06 -2.99
CA GLY A 151 -7.66 4.61 -2.88
C GLY A 151 -6.95 4.07 -1.63
N VAL A 152 -6.91 4.86 -0.56
CA VAL A 152 -6.21 4.55 0.70
C VAL A 152 -7.11 4.74 1.92
N ASP A 153 -6.76 4.10 3.03
CA ASP A 153 -7.43 4.35 4.31
C ASP A 153 -6.92 5.62 5.01
N LEU A 154 -7.65 6.01 6.06
CA LEU A 154 -7.37 7.23 6.82
C LEU A 154 -6.05 7.18 7.59
N GLY A 155 -5.61 6.00 8.04
CA GLY A 155 -4.32 5.79 8.69
C GLY A 155 -3.17 6.12 7.76
N LEU A 156 -3.14 5.52 6.57
CA LEU A 156 -2.09 5.77 5.59
C LEU A 156 -2.10 7.25 5.12
N PHE A 157 -3.27 7.83 4.92
CA PHE A 157 -3.42 9.26 4.64
C PHE A 157 -2.81 10.16 5.72
N ARG A 158 -2.99 9.84 7.01
CA ARG A 158 -2.42 10.61 8.12
C ARG A 158 -0.89 10.57 8.09
N HIS A 159 -0.29 9.42 7.80
CA HIS A 159 1.16 9.31 7.65
C HIS A 159 1.68 10.16 6.49
N TYR A 160 1.02 10.12 5.33
CA TYR A 160 1.37 10.99 4.21
C TYR A 160 1.25 12.45 4.58
N ARG A 161 0.10 12.87 5.14
CA ARG A 161 -0.15 14.25 5.55
C ARG A 161 0.89 14.75 6.56
N GLY A 162 1.28 13.92 7.53
CA GLY A 162 2.30 14.25 8.50
C GLY A 162 3.65 14.52 7.85
N TRP A 163 4.08 13.65 6.93
CA TRP A 163 5.30 13.83 6.17
C TRP A 163 5.24 14.99 5.17
N ARG A 164 4.11 15.16 4.45
CA ARG A 164 3.93 16.20 3.42
C ARG A 164 4.09 17.61 3.96
N LYS A 165 3.77 17.84 5.23
CA LYS A 165 3.99 19.11 5.94
C LYS A 165 5.46 19.51 6.05
N THR A 166 6.38 18.54 5.98
CA THR A 166 7.81 18.78 6.19
C THR A 166 8.62 18.71 4.89
N CYS A 167 7.98 18.46 3.75
CA CYS A 167 8.65 18.34 2.46
C CYS A 167 8.12 19.33 1.42
N LYS A 168 8.99 19.75 0.49
CA LYS A 168 8.62 20.53 -0.69
C LYS A 168 7.91 19.64 -1.71
N GLU A 169 7.07 20.23 -2.56
CA GLU A 169 6.38 19.50 -3.63
C GLU A 169 7.34 18.73 -4.53
N SER A 170 8.46 19.34 -4.94
CA SER A 170 9.48 18.66 -5.75
C SER A 170 10.11 17.45 -5.07
N THR A 171 10.25 17.48 -3.74
CA THR A 171 10.68 16.31 -2.96
C THR A 171 9.58 15.25 -2.92
N ALA A 172 8.32 15.67 -2.81
CA ALA A 172 7.18 14.77 -2.80
C ALA A 172 7.03 14.03 -4.14
N MET A 173 7.10 14.76 -5.25
CA MET A 173 7.07 14.21 -6.60
C MET A 173 8.22 13.24 -6.85
N LYS A 174 9.46 13.61 -6.48
CA LYS A 174 10.62 12.70 -6.60
C LYS A 174 10.44 11.41 -5.80
N ALA A 175 9.91 11.50 -4.57
CA ALA A 175 9.65 10.32 -3.76
C ALA A 175 8.57 9.43 -4.38
N PHE A 176 7.49 10.04 -4.86
CA PHE A 176 6.40 9.33 -5.56
C PHE A 176 6.91 8.66 -6.84
N GLU A 177 7.64 9.37 -7.70
CA GLU A 177 8.23 8.83 -8.92
C GLU A 177 9.24 7.71 -8.65
N ALA A 178 10.15 7.90 -7.69
CA ALA A 178 11.13 6.89 -7.29
C ALA A 178 10.45 5.63 -6.73
N SER A 179 9.28 5.78 -6.13
CA SER A 179 8.51 4.65 -5.63
C SER A 179 7.75 3.90 -6.73
N ARG A 180 7.55 4.53 -7.89
CA ARG A 180 6.99 3.92 -9.11
C ARG A 180 8.05 3.26 -9.98
N THR A 181 9.30 3.72 -9.91
CA THR A 181 10.42 3.04 -10.57
C THR A 181 10.66 1.69 -9.90
N LYS A 182 10.57 0.60 -10.68
CA LYS A 182 10.65 -0.79 -10.23
C LYS A 182 11.77 -0.96 -9.21
N THR A 183 11.45 -1.27 -7.95
CA THR A 183 12.41 -1.97 -7.09
C THR A 183 12.73 -3.26 -7.85
N PRO A 184 14.00 -3.52 -8.23
CA PRO A 184 14.31 -4.77 -8.90
C PRO A 184 13.90 -5.91 -7.98
N TRP A 185 13.00 -6.77 -8.49
CA TRP A 185 12.58 -7.98 -7.81
C TRP A 185 13.33 -9.17 -8.41
N PRO A 186 13.86 -10.11 -7.60
CA PRO A 186 13.82 -10.15 -6.14
C PRO A 186 14.65 -9.04 -5.47
N ALA A 187 14.21 -8.58 -4.29
CA ALA A 187 14.96 -7.60 -3.52
C ALA A 187 16.33 -8.16 -3.06
N PRO A 188 17.39 -7.34 -2.93
CA PRO A 188 18.75 -7.83 -2.65
C PRO A 188 18.91 -8.71 -1.40
N TRP A 189 18.05 -8.52 -0.38
CA TRP A 189 18.10 -9.32 0.84
C TRP A 189 17.55 -10.74 0.64
N VAL A 190 16.68 -10.97 -0.35
CA VAL A 190 16.12 -12.30 -0.67
C VAL A 190 17.24 -13.25 -1.05
N TYR A 191 18.21 -12.79 -1.85
CA TYR A 191 19.40 -13.58 -2.19
C TYR A 191 20.23 -13.97 -0.95
N LYS A 192 20.31 -13.09 0.06
CA LYS A 192 21.02 -13.39 1.32
C LYS A 192 20.26 -14.40 2.17
N LEU A 193 18.94 -14.30 2.22
CA LEU A 193 18.10 -15.26 2.93
C LEU A 193 18.28 -16.66 2.35
N VAL A 194 18.23 -16.75 1.03
CA VAL A 194 18.44 -17.98 0.28
C VAL A 194 19.80 -18.62 0.55
N GLN A 195 20.88 -17.82 0.55
CA GLN A 195 22.22 -18.32 0.90
C GLN A 195 22.28 -18.89 2.32
N LYS A 196 21.50 -18.33 3.25
CA LYS A 196 21.44 -18.77 4.65
C LYS A 196 20.52 -19.98 4.86
N HIS A 197 19.53 -20.17 3.99
CA HIS A 197 18.52 -21.24 4.08
C HIS A 197 18.39 -21.98 2.73
N PRO A 198 19.40 -22.77 2.33
CA PRO A 198 19.42 -23.43 1.02
C PRO A 198 18.28 -24.46 0.82
N GLY A 199 17.63 -24.92 1.90
CA GLY A 199 16.43 -25.76 1.80
C GLY A 199 15.22 -25.07 1.16
N ASN A 200 15.17 -23.74 1.15
CA ASN A 200 14.10 -22.96 0.53
C ASN A 200 14.38 -22.67 -0.97
N TRP A 201 15.55 -23.09 -1.48
CA TRP A 201 16.03 -22.83 -2.84
C TRP A 201 15.08 -23.32 -3.95
N PRO A 202 14.43 -24.50 -3.89
CA PRO A 202 13.54 -24.95 -4.97
C PRO A 202 12.30 -24.06 -5.16
N TYR A 203 11.80 -23.42 -4.09
CA TYR A 203 10.67 -22.48 -4.16
C TYR A 203 11.11 -21.12 -4.72
N MET A 204 12.32 -20.67 -4.37
CA MET A 204 12.85 -19.37 -4.80
C MET A 204 13.54 -19.40 -6.16
N GLU A 205 14.12 -20.52 -6.62
CA GLU A 205 14.69 -20.65 -7.97
C GLU A 205 13.62 -20.44 -9.04
N ASN A 206 12.45 -21.05 -8.87
CA ASN A 206 11.33 -20.87 -9.80
C ASN A 206 10.85 -19.42 -9.80
N ALA A 207 10.82 -18.78 -8.64
CA ALA A 207 10.45 -17.38 -8.52
C ALA A 207 11.48 -16.44 -9.17
N ILE A 208 12.77 -16.64 -8.90
CA ILE A 208 13.88 -15.87 -9.48
C ILE A 208 13.93 -16.07 -11.00
N ALA A 209 13.87 -17.30 -11.49
CA ALA A 209 13.89 -17.62 -12.91
C ALA A 209 12.66 -17.03 -13.64
N ALA A 210 11.47 -17.08 -13.03
CA ALA A 210 10.27 -16.45 -13.58
C ALA A 210 10.40 -14.91 -13.62
N ALA A 211 10.95 -14.28 -12.58
CA ALA A 211 11.21 -12.84 -12.55
C ALA A 211 12.23 -12.42 -13.62
N GLU A 212 13.32 -13.17 -13.76
CA GLU A 212 14.36 -12.90 -14.76
C GLU A 212 13.84 -13.10 -16.19
N SER A 213 12.98 -14.10 -16.42
CA SER A 213 12.34 -14.33 -17.71
C SER A 213 11.35 -13.20 -18.06
N ALA A 214 10.52 -12.79 -17.10
CA ALA A 214 9.59 -11.67 -17.26
C ALA A 214 10.29 -10.31 -17.46
N ALA A 215 11.53 -10.16 -16.99
CA ALA A 215 12.34 -8.95 -17.21
C ALA A 215 12.98 -8.89 -18.60
N ARG A 216 13.06 -10.02 -19.32
CA ARG A 216 13.65 -10.14 -20.68
C ARG A 216 12.59 -10.11 -21.80
N ALA A 217 11.32 -10.33 -21.47
CA ALA A 217 10.18 -10.28 -22.38
C ALA A 217 9.62 -8.85 -22.50
#